data_AF-A0AAE1BH07-F1
#
_entry.id   AF-A0AAE1BH07-F1
#
_cell.length_a   1.000
_cell.length_b   1.000
_cell.length_c   1.000
_cell.angle_alpha   90.00
_cell.angle_beta   90.00
_cell.angle_gamma   90.00
#
_symmetry.space_group_name_H-M   'P 1'
#
loop_
_entity.id
_entity.type
_entity.pdbx_description
1 polymer ?
#
loop_
_entity_poly.entity_id
_entity_poly.type
_entity_poly.pdbx_seq_one_letter_code
_entity_poly.pdbx_strand_id
1 'polypeptide(L)'
;MAHTTYAATRIRGLSVRDIRFPTSLESDGSDAIHPDPDYSCAYVILYTDTDFKGHGLAFTIGRGNELVVAAVKSLARVIVGKKLRPIFENFAGTWRELTSESQMRWVGPEKGVLHLAVAAIVNALWDLWARIEHKPLWKLLVDMEPETLVSTIDFRYMEDVLTREEALQMLRGMETGKNNREERMINRGFPAYVTSAGWLGYSQEKIERLLKGFMSQGWRHFKIKVGQDLEDDKRRCKIVRDVKGEERNVGEWWQGESGEMYV
;
A
#
# COMPACT_ATOMS: atom_id res chain seq x y z
N MET A 1 -21.63 -15.39 13.10
CA MET A 1 -21.76 -14.78 14.45
C MET A 1 -20.85 -13.55 14.66
N ALA A 2 -20.34 -12.89 13.61
CA ALA A 2 -19.40 -11.76 13.74
C ALA A 2 -20.05 -10.35 13.79
N HIS A 3 -21.34 -10.22 13.46
CA HIS A 3 -21.96 -8.92 13.20
C HIS A 3 -22.41 -8.12 14.44
N THR A 4 -22.25 -8.65 15.65
CA THR A 4 -22.73 -7.99 16.88
C THR A 4 -21.78 -6.92 17.41
N THR A 5 -20.47 -7.03 17.13
CA THR A 5 -19.42 -6.23 17.80
C THR A 5 -19.42 -4.75 17.38
N TYR A 6 -19.90 -4.42 16.18
CA TYR A 6 -19.89 -3.06 15.63
C TYR A 6 -21.25 -2.57 15.10
N ALA A 7 -22.32 -3.29 15.39
CA ALA A 7 -23.66 -3.01 14.84
C ALA A 7 -24.17 -1.60 15.15
N ALA A 8 -23.91 -1.11 16.38
CA ALA A 8 -24.34 0.21 16.84
C ALA A 8 -23.26 1.29 16.71
N THR A 9 -21.99 0.89 16.55
CA THR A 9 -20.83 1.79 16.54
C THR A 9 -20.90 2.79 15.40
N ARG A 10 -20.57 4.05 15.69
CA ARG A 10 -20.63 5.17 14.74
C ARG A 10 -19.29 5.89 14.66
N ILE A 11 -18.92 6.33 13.47
CA ILE A 11 -17.79 7.25 13.27
C ILE A 11 -18.19 8.64 13.76
N ARG A 12 -17.55 9.12 14.83
CA ARG A 12 -17.84 10.41 15.46
C ARG A 12 -17.02 11.55 14.90
N GLY A 13 -15.85 11.24 14.34
CA GLY A 13 -14.98 12.25 13.77
C GLY A 13 -13.87 11.67 12.93
N LEU A 14 -13.22 12.55 12.20
CA LEU A 14 -12.04 12.28 11.41
C LEU A 14 -11.03 13.39 11.71
N SER A 15 -9.79 13.01 12.06
CA SER A 15 -8.67 13.95 12.06
C SER A 15 -7.68 13.59 10.97
N VAL A 16 -7.05 14.59 10.36
CA VAL A 16 -5.95 14.39 9.42
C VAL A 16 -4.77 15.30 9.80
N ARG A 17 -3.57 14.74 9.79
CA ARG A 17 -2.32 15.44 10.13
C ARG A 17 -1.41 15.50 8.92
N ASP A 18 -0.81 16.68 8.69
CA ASP A 18 0.29 16.87 7.75
C ASP A 18 1.58 16.47 8.47
N ILE A 19 2.19 15.35 8.09
CA ILE A 19 3.43 14.85 8.68
C ILE A 19 4.48 14.80 7.57
N ARG A 20 5.66 15.37 7.83
CA ARG A 20 6.78 15.41 6.88
C ARG A 20 8.07 15.04 7.59
N PHE A 21 8.87 14.20 6.95
CA PHE A 21 10.16 13.76 7.45
C PHE A 21 11.26 14.32 6.53
N PRO A 22 12.36 14.88 7.08
CA PRO A 22 13.39 15.56 6.31
C PRO A 22 14.36 14.56 5.64
N THR A 23 13.84 13.62 4.84
CA THR A 23 14.65 12.58 4.16
C THR A 23 15.59 13.16 3.10
N SER A 24 15.28 14.35 2.58
CA SER A 24 16.15 15.07 1.65
C SER A 24 17.53 15.40 2.23
N LEU A 25 17.64 15.56 3.56
CA LEU A 25 18.92 15.87 4.23
C LEU A 25 19.99 14.81 3.98
N GLU A 26 19.60 13.54 3.84
CA GLU A 26 20.51 12.42 3.56
C GLU A 26 20.35 11.86 2.13
N SER A 27 19.54 12.54 1.31
CA SER A 27 19.13 12.12 -0.04
C SER A 27 18.42 10.76 -0.07
N ASP A 28 17.77 10.39 1.03
CA ASP A 28 17.06 9.13 1.18
C ASP A 28 15.80 9.15 0.31
N GLY A 29 15.67 8.17 -0.57
CA GLY A 29 14.56 8.08 -1.51
C GLY A 29 14.77 8.79 -2.84
N SER A 30 15.90 9.48 -3.03
CA SER A 30 16.18 10.23 -4.26
C SER A 30 16.28 9.34 -5.49
N ASP A 31 15.71 9.82 -6.61
CA ASP A 31 15.80 9.21 -7.92
C ASP A 31 15.87 10.24 -9.06
N ALA A 32 15.88 9.77 -10.31
CA ALA A 32 16.14 10.61 -11.49
C ALA A 32 15.05 11.66 -11.72
N ILE A 33 13.85 11.44 -11.17
CA ILE A 33 12.71 12.35 -11.28
C ILE A 33 12.57 13.20 -10.00
N HIS A 34 12.82 12.60 -8.84
CA HIS A 34 12.66 13.22 -7.53
C HIS A 34 14.00 13.29 -6.80
N PRO A 35 14.78 14.36 -6.97
CA PRO A 35 16.14 14.45 -6.44
C PRO A 35 16.19 14.66 -4.92
N ASP A 36 15.19 15.31 -4.34
CA ASP A 36 15.18 15.79 -2.95
C ASP A 36 13.84 15.50 -2.22
N PRO A 37 13.33 14.24 -2.20
CA PRO A 37 12.05 13.96 -1.60
C PRO A 37 12.09 14.09 -0.07
N ASP A 38 11.09 14.76 0.50
CA ASP A 38 10.80 14.72 1.93
C ASP A 38 9.60 13.82 2.18
N TYR A 39 9.88 12.56 2.53
CA TYR A 39 8.84 11.55 2.73
C TYR A 39 7.80 12.09 3.71
N SER A 40 6.56 12.12 3.25
CA SER A 40 5.47 12.81 3.92
C SER A 40 4.22 11.95 3.88
N CYS A 41 3.28 12.22 4.79
CA CYS A 41 1.97 11.60 4.71
C CYS A 41 0.85 12.51 5.21
N ALA A 42 -0.31 12.37 4.58
CA ALA A 42 -1.58 12.83 5.12
C ALA A 42 -2.14 11.71 6.01
N TYR A 43 -1.91 11.83 7.33
CA TYR A 43 -2.21 10.76 8.29
C TYR A 43 -3.63 10.93 8.87
N VAL A 44 -4.49 9.96 8.58
CA VAL A 44 -5.92 9.94 8.94
C VAL A 44 -6.17 9.08 10.17
N ILE A 45 -7.01 9.59 11.07
CA ILE A 45 -7.59 8.82 12.17
C ILE A 45 -9.11 8.97 12.11
N LEU A 46 -9.82 7.85 12.04
CA LEU A 46 -11.26 7.74 12.24
C LEU A 46 -11.54 7.44 13.71
N TYR A 47 -12.30 8.31 14.37
CA TYR A 47 -12.73 8.13 15.76
C TYR A 47 -14.14 7.57 15.77
N THR A 48 -14.38 6.57 16.62
CA THR A 48 -15.72 6.03 16.84
C THR A 48 -16.28 6.49 18.19
N ASP A 49 -17.50 6.07 18.53
CA ASP A 49 -18.05 6.19 19.88
C ASP A 49 -17.65 5.04 20.83
N THR A 50 -16.68 4.22 20.42
CA THR A 50 -15.99 3.26 21.27
C THR A 50 -14.49 3.57 21.29
N ASP A 51 -13.70 2.73 21.95
CA ASP A 51 -12.24 2.89 21.98
C ASP A 51 -11.56 2.51 20.66
N PHE A 52 -12.28 1.88 19.73
CA PHE A 52 -11.73 1.52 18.43
C PHE A 52 -11.53 2.74 17.53
N LYS A 53 -10.35 2.80 16.90
CA LYS A 53 -9.95 3.86 15.97
C LYS A 53 -9.40 3.23 14.70
N GLY A 54 -9.68 3.86 13.57
CA GLY A 54 -9.14 3.47 12.26
C GLY A 54 -8.01 4.38 11.84
N HIS A 55 -6.90 3.81 11.40
CA HIS A 55 -5.70 4.54 11.01
C HIS A 55 -5.39 4.29 9.54
N GLY A 56 -5.17 5.37 8.79
CA GLY A 56 -4.81 5.30 7.38
C GLY A 56 -3.90 6.46 6.99
N LEU A 57 -3.25 6.34 5.85
CA LEU A 57 -2.40 7.40 5.33
C LEU A 57 -2.37 7.38 3.81
N ALA A 58 -2.03 8.54 3.24
CA ALA A 58 -1.56 8.66 1.86
C ALA A 58 -0.13 9.18 1.88
N PHE A 59 0.76 8.53 1.13
CA PHE A 59 2.16 8.92 1.02
C PHE A 59 2.35 10.01 -0.03
N THR A 60 3.19 11.00 0.30
CA THR A 60 3.66 12.05 -0.61
C THR A 60 5.14 12.34 -0.32
N ILE A 61 5.76 13.28 -1.05
CA ILE A 61 7.20 13.56 -0.96
C ILE A 61 7.51 15.03 -0.62
N GLY A 62 6.66 15.67 0.18
CA GLY A 62 6.92 17.01 0.74
C GLY A 62 5.86 18.02 0.33
N ARG A 63 6.21 18.94 -0.59
CA ARG A 63 5.27 19.94 -1.14
C ARG A 63 4.06 19.24 -1.78
N GLY A 64 2.85 19.74 -1.53
CA GLY A 64 1.61 19.14 -1.99
C GLY A 64 0.95 18.18 -0.99
N ASN A 65 1.63 17.78 0.09
CA ASN A 65 1.00 16.98 1.15
C ASN A 65 -0.22 17.69 1.76
N GLU A 66 -0.13 19.01 1.90
CA GLU A 66 -1.21 19.87 2.39
C GLU A 66 -2.47 19.81 1.52
N LEU A 67 -2.32 19.56 0.21
CA LEU A 67 -3.45 19.41 -0.71
C LEU A 67 -4.21 18.11 -0.43
N VAL A 68 -3.49 17.01 -0.13
CA VAL A 68 -4.11 15.73 0.25
C VAL A 68 -4.81 15.88 1.60
N VAL A 69 -4.19 16.56 2.56
CA VAL A 69 -4.80 16.88 3.86
C VAL A 69 -6.10 17.67 3.69
N ALA A 70 -6.12 18.69 2.82
CA ALA A 70 -7.32 19.45 2.51
C ALA A 70 -8.41 18.59 1.85
N ALA A 71 -8.04 17.74 0.89
CA ALA A 71 -8.97 16.81 0.25
C ALA A 71 -9.59 15.81 1.23
N VAL A 72 -8.81 15.27 2.18
CA VAL A 72 -9.34 14.42 3.26
C VAL A 72 -10.37 15.19 4.09
N LYS A 73 -10.09 16.43 4.49
CA LYS A 73 -11.04 17.27 5.24
C LYS A 73 -12.35 17.48 4.48
N SER A 74 -12.28 17.72 3.16
CA SER A 74 -13.46 17.87 2.31
C SER A 74 -14.30 16.59 2.23
N LEU A 75 -13.65 15.42 2.17
CA LEU A 75 -14.33 14.12 2.11
C LEU A 75 -14.84 13.61 3.47
N ALA A 76 -14.39 14.20 4.59
CA ALA A 76 -14.80 13.78 5.92
C ALA A 76 -16.33 13.74 6.10
N ARG A 77 -17.05 14.67 5.45
CA ARG A 77 -18.54 14.73 5.48
C ARG A 77 -19.22 13.47 4.96
N VAL A 78 -18.56 12.71 4.08
CA VAL A 78 -19.12 11.48 3.49
C VAL A 78 -19.15 10.37 4.54
N ILE A 79 -18.20 10.33 5.47
CA ILE A 79 -17.98 9.19 6.38
C ILE A 79 -18.32 9.51 7.84
N VAL A 80 -18.06 10.75 8.29
CA VAL A 80 -18.38 11.15 9.67
C VAL A 80 -19.90 11.07 9.89
N GLY A 81 -20.29 10.44 10.99
CA GLY A 81 -21.67 10.18 11.34
C GLY A 81 -22.21 8.86 10.80
N LYS A 82 -21.52 8.12 9.92
CA LYS A 82 -21.99 6.80 9.47
C LYS A 82 -21.81 5.73 10.55
N LYS A 83 -22.74 4.76 10.57
CA LYS A 83 -22.61 3.54 11.39
C LYS A 83 -21.67 2.56 10.69
N LEU A 84 -20.90 1.78 11.45
CA LEU A 84 -19.93 0.83 10.89
C LEU A 84 -20.59 -0.34 10.17
N ARG A 85 -21.70 -0.87 10.70
CA ARG A 85 -22.37 -2.03 10.08
C ARG A 85 -22.79 -1.80 8.63
N PRO A 86 -23.53 -0.74 8.27
CA PRO A 86 -23.84 -0.44 6.86
C PRO A 86 -22.61 -0.27 5.98
N ILE A 87 -21.49 0.23 6.53
CA ILE A 87 -20.23 0.36 5.79
C ILE A 87 -19.66 -1.02 5.48
N PHE A 88 -19.50 -1.88 6.49
CA PHE A 88 -18.86 -3.19 6.33
C PHE A 88 -19.74 -4.22 5.61
N GLU A 89 -21.06 -4.12 5.72
CA GLU A 89 -22.01 -4.95 4.94
C GLU A 89 -22.13 -4.50 3.46
N ASN A 90 -21.73 -3.26 3.13
CA ASN A 90 -21.71 -2.75 1.76
C ASN A 90 -20.46 -1.90 1.52
N PHE A 91 -19.30 -2.54 1.61
CA PHE A 91 -18.02 -1.85 1.53
C PHE A 91 -17.79 -1.26 0.12
N ALA A 92 -18.18 -1.99 -0.94
CA ALA A 92 -18.16 -1.49 -2.31
C ALA A 92 -19.07 -0.26 -2.51
N GLY A 93 -20.23 -0.22 -1.83
CA GLY A 93 -21.11 0.95 -1.82
C GLY A 93 -20.46 2.15 -1.14
N THR A 94 -19.81 1.94 0.01
CA THR A 94 -19.04 3.01 0.69
C THR A 94 -17.89 3.49 -0.18
N TRP A 95 -17.23 2.57 -0.89
CA TRP A 95 -16.20 2.91 -1.85
C TRP A 95 -16.73 3.83 -2.95
N ARG A 96 -17.86 3.44 -3.53
CA ARG A 96 -18.58 4.19 -4.56
C ARG A 96 -19.02 5.57 -4.08
N GLU A 97 -19.52 5.71 -2.86
CA GLU A 97 -19.89 7.01 -2.29
C GLU A 97 -18.69 7.96 -2.18
N LEU A 98 -17.51 7.46 -1.81
CA LEU A 98 -16.29 8.25 -1.71
C LEU A 98 -15.72 8.63 -3.09
N THR A 99 -15.72 7.71 -4.06
CA THR A 99 -15.15 7.95 -5.40
C THR A 99 -16.08 8.62 -6.39
N SER A 100 -17.39 8.56 -6.11
CA SER A 100 -18.45 9.08 -6.97
C SER A 100 -19.29 10.14 -6.26
N GLU A 101 -18.74 10.81 -5.24
CA GLU A 101 -19.32 12.03 -4.71
C GLU A 101 -19.47 13.03 -5.86
N SER A 102 -20.67 13.60 -6.00
CA SER A 102 -21.15 14.24 -7.22
C SER A 102 -20.19 15.27 -7.80
N GLN A 103 -19.75 16.22 -6.97
CA GLN A 103 -18.88 17.32 -7.40
C GLN A 103 -17.41 16.92 -7.30
N MET A 104 -17.06 16.16 -6.27
CA MET A 104 -15.66 15.80 -6.04
C MET A 104 -15.16 14.84 -7.14
N ARG A 105 -16.00 13.98 -7.70
CA ARG A 105 -15.59 13.10 -8.82
C ARG A 105 -15.00 13.89 -10.01
N TRP A 106 -15.45 15.12 -10.24
CA TRP A 106 -14.96 16.00 -11.31
C TRP A 106 -13.48 16.37 -11.17
N VAL A 107 -12.96 16.42 -9.94
CA VAL A 107 -11.54 16.75 -9.66
C VAL A 107 -10.62 15.52 -9.63
N GLY A 108 -11.14 14.34 -9.97
CA GLY A 108 -10.38 13.11 -10.21
C GLY A 108 -10.53 12.70 -11.69
N PRO A 109 -11.49 11.81 -12.02
CA PRO A 109 -12.06 10.75 -11.19
C PRO A 109 -11.02 9.66 -10.92
N GLU A 110 -11.05 9.09 -9.70
CA GLU A 110 -10.23 7.92 -9.33
C GLU A 110 -8.73 8.08 -9.62
N LYS A 111 -8.21 9.31 -9.48
CA LYS A 111 -6.80 9.66 -9.65
C LYS A 111 -6.38 10.87 -8.82
N GLY A 112 -5.08 11.10 -8.70
CA GLY A 112 -4.50 12.32 -8.14
C GLY A 112 -4.81 12.56 -6.65
N VAL A 113 -4.75 13.83 -6.24
CA VAL A 113 -4.89 14.28 -4.84
C VAL A 113 -6.17 13.76 -4.19
N LEU A 114 -7.30 13.84 -4.90
CA LEU A 114 -8.57 13.37 -4.34
C LEU A 114 -8.55 11.86 -4.08
N HIS A 115 -8.02 11.08 -5.01
CA HIS A 115 -8.00 9.63 -4.84
C HIS A 115 -6.99 9.17 -3.79
N LEU A 116 -5.90 9.91 -3.59
CA LEU A 116 -5.00 9.72 -2.44
C LEU A 116 -5.73 9.95 -1.11
N ALA A 117 -6.53 11.02 -1.01
CA ALA A 117 -7.33 11.28 0.20
C ALA A 117 -8.36 10.18 0.46
N VAL A 118 -9.04 9.75 -0.59
CA VAL A 118 -9.96 8.61 -0.58
C VAL A 118 -9.26 7.32 -0.11
N ALA A 119 -8.06 7.02 -0.62
CA ALA A 119 -7.27 5.85 -0.21
C ALA A 119 -6.91 5.89 1.28
N ALA A 120 -6.52 7.05 1.81
CA ALA A 120 -6.22 7.21 3.24
C ALA A 120 -7.45 6.90 4.12
N ILE A 121 -8.64 7.34 3.70
CA ILE A 121 -9.89 7.10 4.42
C ILE A 121 -10.30 5.62 4.35
N VAL A 122 -10.26 5.01 3.16
CA VAL A 122 -10.65 3.61 2.97
C VAL A 122 -9.70 2.66 3.70
N ASN A 123 -8.39 2.93 3.68
CA ASN A 123 -7.44 2.14 4.45
C ASN A 123 -7.65 2.29 5.97
N ALA A 124 -8.08 3.47 6.43
CA ALA A 124 -8.48 3.66 7.83
C ALA A 124 -9.75 2.86 8.19
N LEU A 125 -10.69 2.67 7.26
CA LEU A 125 -11.85 1.80 7.45
C LEU A 125 -11.45 0.32 7.54
N TRP A 126 -10.51 -0.13 6.70
CA TRP A 126 -9.95 -1.48 6.75
C TRP A 126 -9.20 -1.76 8.07
N ASP A 127 -8.34 -0.82 8.50
CA ASP A 127 -7.64 -0.92 9.79
C ASP A 127 -8.64 -0.95 10.96
N LEU A 128 -9.70 -0.12 10.91
CA LEU A 128 -10.76 -0.13 11.91
C LEU A 128 -11.47 -1.49 11.97
N TRP A 129 -11.83 -2.06 10.82
CA TRP A 129 -12.48 -3.37 10.74
C TRP A 129 -11.58 -4.46 11.33
N ALA A 130 -10.31 -4.50 10.93
CA ALA A 130 -9.34 -5.48 11.40
C ALA A 130 -9.12 -5.39 12.92
N ARG A 131 -9.06 -4.18 13.48
CA ARG A 131 -8.92 -3.96 14.94
C ARG A 131 -10.13 -4.46 15.72
N ILE A 132 -11.35 -4.19 15.23
CA ILE A 132 -12.59 -4.65 15.87
C ILE A 132 -12.66 -6.19 15.86
N GLU A 133 -12.20 -6.82 14.77
CA GLU A 133 -12.14 -8.27 14.63
C GLU A 133 -10.91 -8.89 15.34
N HIS A 134 -10.08 -8.06 15.99
CA HIS A 134 -8.84 -8.48 16.65
C HIS A 134 -7.89 -9.29 15.76
N LYS A 135 -7.81 -8.91 14.47
CA LYS A 135 -6.97 -9.58 13.47
C LYS A 135 -6.00 -8.61 12.83
N PRO A 136 -4.78 -9.04 12.46
CA PRO A 136 -4.02 -8.29 11.47
C PRO A 136 -4.80 -8.28 10.15
N LEU A 137 -4.70 -7.18 9.38
CA LEU A 137 -5.52 -6.98 8.18
C LEU A 137 -5.42 -8.14 7.16
N TRP A 138 -4.22 -8.69 6.95
CA TRP A 138 -4.04 -9.82 6.03
C TRP A 138 -4.87 -11.04 6.47
N LYS A 139 -4.99 -11.28 7.78
CA LYS A 139 -5.75 -12.41 8.32
C LYS A 139 -7.25 -12.14 8.26
N LEU A 140 -7.68 -10.89 8.48
CA LEU A 140 -9.07 -10.49 8.23
C LEU A 140 -9.48 -10.87 6.80
N LEU A 141 -8.67 -10.53 5.80
CA LEU A 141 -8.97 -10.82 4.39
C LEU A 141 -8.96 -12.33 4.08
N VAL A 142 -7.98 -13.08 4.59
CA VAL A 142 -7.87 -14.54 4.38
C VAL A 142 -9.02 -15.32 5.04
N ASP A 143 -9.56 -14.80 6.14
CA ASP A 143 -10.68 -15.40 6.88
C ASP A 143 -12.06 -15.03 6.32
N MET A 144 -12.15 -14.08 5.39
CA MET A 144 -13.42 -13.77 4.75
C MET A 144 -13.83 -14.92 3.84
N GLU A 145 -15.12 -15.26 3.89
CA GLU A 145 -15.72 -16.09 2.84
C GLU A 145 -15.54 -15.39 1.47
N PRO A 146 -15.27 -16.14 0.39
CA PRO A 146 -15.05 -15.57 -0.94
C PRO A 146 -16.13 -14.56 -1.38
N GLU A 147 -17.39 -14.84 -1.07
CA GLU A 147 -18.53 -13.96 -1.38
C GLU A 147 -18.45 -12.64 -0.62
N THR A 148 -18.00 -12.68 0.63
CA THR A 148 -17.80 -11.48 1.46
C THR A 148 -16.67 -10.65 0.90
N LEU A 149 -15.53 -11.26 0.57
CA LEU A 149 -14.39 -10.55 0.00
C LEU A 149 -14.74 -9.88 -1.33
N VAL A 150 -15.39 -10.61 -2.25
CA VAL A 150 -15.88 -10.09 -3.53
C VAL A 150 -16.90 -8.96 -3.34
N SER A 151 -17.73 -9.02 -2.28
CA SER A 151 -18.68 -7.94 -1.98
C SER A 151 -18.04 -6.59 -1.62
N THR A 152 -16.74 -6.58 -1.30
CA THR A 152 -16.02 -5.35 -0.98
C THR A 152 -15.51 -4.58 -2.21
N ILE A 153 -15.59 -5.19 -3.40
CA ILE A 153 -15.05 -4.65 -4.66
C ILE A 153 -16.18 -3.97 -5.46
N ASP A 154 -15.92 -2.76 -5.97
CA ASP A 154 -16.76 -2.12 -6.98
C ASP A 154 -16.29 -2.54 -8.39
N PHE A 155 -17.04 -3.42 -9.05
CA PHE A 155 -16.70 -3.97 -10.38
C PHE A 155 -16.99 -3.03 -11.56
N ARG A 156 -17.47 -1.81 -11.30
CA ARG A 156 -17.75 -0.84 -12.36
C ARG A 156 -16.48 -0.60 -13.18
N TYR A 157 -16.60 -0.71 -14.51
CA TYR A 157 -15.49 -0.58 -15.46
C TYR A 157 -14.43 -1.70 -15.42
N MET A 158 -14.76 -2.86 -14.83
CA MET A 158 -13.89 -4.04 -14.82
C MET A 158 -14.51 -5.27 -15.49
N GLU A 159 -15.84 -5.32 -15.66
CA GLU A 159 -16.58 -6.53 -16.05
C GLU A 159 -16.25 -7.06 -17.45
N ASP A 160 -15.66 -6.25 -18.33
CA ASP A 160 -15.16 -6.68 -19.64
C ASP A 160 -13.84 -7.46 -19.55
N VAL A 161 -13.16 -7.43 -18.39
CA VAL A 161 -11.89 -8.12 -18.13
C VAL A 161 -12.02 -9.14 -17.00
N LEU A 162 -12.76 -8.80 -15.94
CA LEU A 162 -12.97 -9.63 -14.76
C LEU A 162 -14.36 -9.35 -14.19
N THR A 163 -15.26 -10.30 -14.39
CA THR A 163 -16.59 -10.29 -13.79
C THR A 163 -16.55 -10.66 -12.30
N ARG A 164 -17.65 -10.35 -11.61
CA ARG A 164 -17.84 -10.71 -10.20
C ARG A 164 -17.81 -12.23 -10.00
N GLU A 165 -18.44 -12.97 -10.90
CA GLU A 165 -18.54 -14.42 -10.89
C GLU A 165 -17.18 -15.06 -11.11
N GLU A 166 -16.37 -14.56 -12.04
CA GLU A 166 -15.01 -15.03 -12.29
C GLU A 166 -14.11 -14.79 -11.07
N ALA A 167 -14.16 -13.59 -10.48
CA ALA A 167 -13.41 -13.29 -9.25
C ALA A 167 -13.78 -14.24 -8.10
N LEU A 168 -15.07 -14.55 -7.95
CA LEU A 168 -15.56 -15.50 -6.95
C LEU A 168 -15.08 -16.93 -7.23
N GLN A 169 -15.10 -17.37 -8.49
CA GLN A 169 -14.60 -18.67 -8.90
C GLN A 169 -13.09 -18.80 -8.64
N MET A 170 -12.31 -17.76 -8.94
CA MET A 170 -10.87 -17.74 -8.64
C MET A 170 -10.60 -17.93 -7.14
N LEU A 171 -11.32 -17.22 -6.28
CA LEU A 171 -11.15 -17.33 -4.83
C LEU A 171 -11.57 -18.71 -4.29
N ARG A 172 -12.73 -19.22 -4.72
CA ARG A 172 -13.17 -20.58 -4.35
C ARG A 172 -12.19 -21.65 -4.82
N GLY A 173 -11.64 -21.50 -6.02
CA GLY A 173 -10.61 -22.41 -6.56
C GLY A 173 -9.33 -22.41 -5.73
N MET A 174 -9.03 -21.30 -5.04
CA MET A 174 -7.88 -21.19 -4.14
C MET A 174 -8.17 -21.64 -2.71
N GLU A 175 -9.40 -22.04 -2.35
CA GLU A 175 -9.70 -22.46 -0.98
C GLU A 175 -8.88 -23.71 -0.58
N THR A 176 -8.69 -24.63 -1.54
CA THR A 176 -7.78 -25.76 -1.38
C THR A 176 -6.35 -25.29 -1.10
N GLY A 177 -5.78 -25.76 0.01
CA GLY A 177 -4.42 -25.42 0.42
C GLY A 177 -4.27 -24.05 1.11
N LYS A 178 -5.35 -23.31 1.38
CA LYS A 178 -5.31 -22.02 2.09
C LYS A 178 -4.58 -22.14 3.44
N ASN A 179 -4.93 -23.12 4.25
CA ASN A 179 -4.31 -23.35 5.56
C ASN A 179 -2.80 -23.65 5.46
N ASN A 180 -2.38 -24.42 4.45
CA ASN A 180 -0.96 -24.70 4.22
C ASN A 180 -0.20 -23.43 3.82
N ARG A 181 -0.78 -22.61 2.92
CA ARG A 181 -0.16 -21.33 2.52
C ARG A 181 -0.08 -20.36 3.70
N GLU A 182 -1.11 -20.31 4.55
CA GLU A 182 -1.09 -19.50 5.77
C GLU A 182 -0.02 -19.97 6.76
N GLU A 183 0.05 -21.27 7.05
CA GLU A 183 1.08 -21.85 7.90
C GLU A 183 2.49 -21.56 7.35
N ARG A 184 2.67 -21.71 6.03
CA ARG A 184 3.93 -21.36 5.35
C ARG A 184 4.27 -19.88 5.52
N MET A 185 3.30 -18.98 5.40
CA MET A 185 3.49 -17.54 5.60
C MET A 185 3.89 -17.19 7.03
N ILE A 186 3.27 -17.82 8.04
CA ILE A 186 3.62 -17.64 9.45
C ILE A 186 5.04 -18.14 9.73
N ASN A 187 5.40 -19.31 9.18
CA ASN A 187 6.67 -19.96 9.48
C ASN A 187 7.86 -19.40 8.67
N ARG A 188 7.62 -18.90 7.45
CA ARG A 188 8.70 -18.48 6.52
C ARG A 188 8.67 -17.00 6.15
N GLY A 189 7.59 -16.29 6.43
CA GLY A 189 7.39 -14.91 5.97
C GLY A 189 7.19 -14.80 4.46
N PHE A 190 7.26 -13.57 3.95
CA PHE A 190 7.19 -13.27 2.51
C PHE A 190 8.57 -12.81 2.00
N PRO A 191 9.06 -13.31 0.85
CA PRO A 191 10.30 -12.83 0.26
C PRO A 191 10.26 -11.32 -0.01
N ALA A 192 11.32 -10.60 0.34
CA ALA A 192 11.42 -9.16 0.16
C ALA A 192 12.71 -8.76 -0.59
N TYR A 193 12.75 -7.53 -1.09
CA TYR A 193 13.92 -6.93 -1.72
C TYR A 193 14.19 -5.53 -1.14
N VAL A 194 15.43 -5.04 -1.28
CA VAL A 194 15.84 -3.74 -0.73
C VAL A 194 16.08 -2.72 -1.85
N THR A 195 15.57 -1.52 -1.66
CA THR A 195 15.89 -0.36 -2.53
C THR A 195 16.80 0.66 -1.82
N SER A 196 16.91 0.59 -0.50
CA SER A 196 17.61 1.59 0.33
C SER A 196 19.13 1.65 0.15
N ALA A 197 19.72 0.79 -0.68
CA ALA A 197 21.14 0.85 -1.05
C ALA A 197 21.39 1.63 -2.35
N GLY A 198 20.33 1.99 -3.09
CA GLY A 198 20.43 2.36 -4.49
C GLY A 198 19.88 3.74 -4.86
N TRP A 199 19.65 4.63 -3.88
CA TRP A 199 19.21 6.01 -4.16
C TRP A 199 20.25 6.78 -4.97
N LEU A 200 19.81 7.71 -5.83
CA LEU A 200 20.70 8.37 -6.78
C LEU A 200 21.66 9.37 -6.11
N GLY A 201 21.20 10.09 -5.08
CA GLY A 201 22.03 11.04 -4.33
C GLY A 201 23.10 10.40 -3.42
N TYR A 202 23.26 9.07 -3.43
CA TYR A 202 24.29 8.41 -2.63
C TYR A 202 25.64 8.35 -3.32
N SER A 203 26.72 8.55 -2.54
CA SER A 203 28.08 8.28 -2.98
C SER A 203 28.32 6.79 -3.21
N GLN A 204 29.34 6.45 -4.01
CA GLN A 204 29.76 5.07 -4.24
C GLN A 204 30.06 4.35 -2.91
N GLU A 205 30.79 4.98 -2.01
CA GLU A 205 31.18 4.39 -0.72
C GLU A 205 29.94 4.06 0.14
N LYS A 206 28.93 4.95 0.14
CA LYS A 206 27.65 4.71 0.83
C LYS A 206 26.92 3.50 0.22
N ILE A 207 26.86 3.41 -1.11
CA ILE A 207 26.24 2.27 -1.82
C ILE A 207 26.93 0.96 -1.47
N GLU A 208 28.26 0.89 -1.59
CA GLU A 208 29.02 -0.33 -1.29
C GLU A 208 28.84 -0.78 0.16
N ARG A 209 28.92 0.16 1.11
CA ARG A 209 28.72 -0.11 2.54
C ARG A 209 27.32 -0.67 2.81
N LEU A 210 26.28 -0.05 2.24
CA LEU A 210 24.90 -0.49 2.43
C LEU A 210 24.64 -1.85 1.80
N LEU A 211 25.12 -2.09 0.57
CA LEU A 211 25.00 -3.40 -0.09
C LEU A 211 25.66 -4.51 0.76
N LYS A 212 26.89 -4.30 1.24
CA LYS A 212 27.58 -5.25 2.12
C LYS A 212 26.79 -5.50 3.41
N GLY A 213 26.29 -4.44 4.04
CA GLY A 213 25.49 -4.53 5.27
C GLY A 213 24.14 -5.22 5.10
N PHE A 214 23.46 -5.05 3.96
CA PHE A 214 22.22 -5.80 3.68
C PHE A 214 22.52 -7.25 3.32
N MET A 215 23.57 -7.53 2.55
CA MET A 215 23.94 -8.91 2.25
C MET A 215 24.31 -9.70 3.51
N SER A 216 24.97 -9.08 4.50
CA SER A 216 25.26 -9.74 5.78
C SER A 216 24.01 -10.04 6.60
N GLN A 217 22.88 -9.37 6.32
CA GLN A 217 21.56 -9.65 6.92
C GLN A 217 20.76 -10.69 6.12
N GLY A 218 21.32 -11.25 5.04
CA GLY A 218 20.68 -12.28 4.23
C GLY A 218 19.86 -11.75 3.04
N TRP A 219 19.91 -10.45 2.75
CA TRP A 219 19.23 -9.89 1.58
C TRP A 219 19.88 -10.35 0.26
N ARG A 220 19.04 -10.76 -0.70
CA ARG A 220 19.49 -11.32 -1.99
C ARG A 220 19.07 -10.49 -3.21
N HIS A 221 17.99 -9.72 -3.07
CA HIS A 221 17.39 -8.93 -4.13
C HIS A 221 17.53 -7.44 -3.85
N PHE A 222 18.02 -6.71 -4.83
CA PHE A 222 18.34 -5.29 -4.70
C PHE A 222 17.81 -4.52 -5.91
N LYS A 223 17.39 -3.29 -5.66
CA LYS A 223 16.99 -2.32 -6.69
C LYS A 223 17.87 -1.08 -6.57
N ILE A 224 18.27 -0.54 -7.72
CA ILE A 224 19.01 0.72 -7.84
C ILE A 224 18.25 1.70 -8.70
N LYS A 225 18.50 2.99 -8.46
CA LYS A 225 17.97 4.10 -9.26
C LYS A 225 18.96 4.46 -10.37
N VAL A 226 18.42 4.66 -11.56
CA VAL A 226 19.09 5.00 -12.82
C VAL A 226 18.25 6.02 -13.60
N GLY A 227 18.78 6.58 -14.67
CA GLY A 227 18.04 7.39 -15.65
C GLY A 227 18.38 8.88 -15.66
N GLN A 228 19.39 9.31 -14.91
CA GLN A 228 19.86 10.70 -14.93
C GLN A 228 21.03 10.90 -15.90
N ASP A 229 22.01 10.01 -15.87
CA ASP A 229 23.20 10.04 -16.74
C ASP A 229 23.65 8.61 -17.06
N LEU A 230 23.84 8.31 -18.34
CA LEU A 230 24.12 6.94 -18.81
C LEU A 230 25.48 6.41 -18.29
N GLU A 231 26.49 7.27 -18.20
CA GLU A 231 27.83 6.83 -17.77
C GLU A 231 27.88 6.62 -16.25
N ASP A 232 27.17 7.45 -15.47
CA ASP A 232 26.93 7.20 -14.05
C ASP A 232 26.13 5.91 -13.83
N ASP A 233 25.06 5.69 -14.59
CA ASP A 233 24.25 4.48 -14.50
C ASP A 233 25.09 3.22 -14.75
N LYS A 234 25.94 3.22 -15.80
CA LYS A 234 26.88 2.12 -16.08
C LYS A 234 27.84 1.90 -14.91
N ARG A 235 28.43 2.98 -14.37
CA ARG A 235 29.36 2.90 -13.24
C ARG A 235 28.68 2.33 -11.99
N ARG A 236 27.48 2.81 -11.64
CA ARG A 236 26.68 2.36 -10.49
C ARG A 236 26.27 0.90 -10.62
N CYS A 237 25.78 0.49 -11.79
CA CYS A 237 25.48 -0.91 -12.09
C CYS A 237 26.71 -1.80 -11.90
N LYS A 238 27.88 -1.35 -12.37
CA LYS A 238 29.14 -2.08 -12.19
C LYS A 238 29.51 -2.24 -10.71
N ILE A 239 29.44 -1.18 -9.91
CA ILE A 239 29.71 -1.22 -8.46
C ILE A 239 28.81 -2.26 -7.78
N VAL A 240 27.51 -2.23 -8.08
CA VAL A 240 26.54 -3.16 -7.48
C VAL A 240 26.88 -4.60 -7.84
N ARG A 241 27.23 -4.86 -9.12
CA ARG A 241 27.63 -6.20 -9.56
C ARG A 241 28.93 -6.66 -8.89
N ASP A 242 29.94 -5.80 -8.84
CA ASP A 242 31.25 -6.10 -8.25
C ASP A 242 31.13 -6.44 -6.75
N VAL A 243 30.31 -5.70 -6.00
CA VAL A 243 30.08 -5.96 -4.56
C VAL A 243 29.30 -7.24 -4.31
N LYS A 244 28.34 -7.54 -5.19
CA LYS A 244 27.33 -8.55 -4.93
C LYS A 244 27.69 -9.95 -5.42
N GLY A 245 28.51 -10.04 -6.47
CA GLY A 245 28.84 -11.28 -7.16
C GLY A 245 27.78 -11.72 -8.18
N GLU A 246 28.05 -12.83 -8.87
CA GLU A 246 27.22 -13.34 -9.97
C GLU A 246 25.91 -14.00 -9.49
N GLU A 247 25.92 -14.68 -8.35
CA GLU A 247 24.82 -15.54 -7.86
C GLU A 247 23.57 -14.82 -7.33
N ARG A 248 23.51 -13.48 -7.40
CA ARG A 248 22.43 -12.71 -6.75
C ARG A 248 21.82 -11.69 -7.74
N ASN A 249 20.52 -11.45 -7.62
CA ASN A 249 19.70 -10.85 -8.70
C ASN A 249 19.44 -9.33 -8.57
N VAL A 250 19.86 -8.53 -9.56
CA VAL A 250 19.70 -7.04 -9.57
C VAL A 250 18.54 -6.71 -10.48
N GLY A 251 17.46 -6.14 -9.93
CA GLY A 251 16.29 -5.78 -10.74
C GLY A 251 15.48 -6.96 -11.29
N GLU A 252 15.78 -8.21 -10.90
CA GLU A 252 14.90 -9.33 -11.24
C GLU A 252 13.64 -9.26 -10.40
N TRP A 253 12.52 -9.12 -11.09
CA TRP A 253 11.21 -9.29 -10.53
C TRP A 253 10.91 -10.78 -10.43
N TRP A 254 10.27 -11.16 -9.34
CA TRP A 254 9.71 -12.47 -9.03
C TRP A 254 9.32 -13.25 -10.30
N GLN A 255 10.22 -14.10 -10.79
CA GLN A 255 9.84 -15.16 -11.71
C GLN A 255 9.25 -16.25 -10.83
N GLY A 256 8.09 -16.79 -11.21
CA GLY A 256 7.58 -18.03 -10.61
C GLY A 256 8.65 -19.14 -10.69
N GLU A 257 8.35 -20.30 -10.14
CA GLU A 257 9.27 -21.44 -9.95
C GLU A 257 10.11 -21.87 -11.18
N SER A 258 9.87 -21.34 -12.38
CA SER A 258 10.51 -21.74 -13.63
C SER A 258 11.72 -20.93 -14.11
N GLY A 259 12.12 -19.81 -13.49
CA GLY A 259 13.46 -19.22 -13.70
C GLY A 259 13.99 -19.08 -15.14
N GLU A 260 13.14 -18.82 -16.15
CA GLU A 260 13.58 -18.63 -17.54
C GLU A 260 13.50 -17.16 -17.96
N MET A 261 14.62 -16.70 -18.52
CA MET A 261 14.91 -15.33 -18.92
C MET A 261 14.48 -15.11 -20.37
N TYR A 262 13.73 -14.05 -20.64
CA TYR A 262 13.71 -13.43 -21.97
C TYR A 262 14.36 -12.06 -21.83
N VAL A 263 15.50 -11.90 -22.52
CA VAL A 263 16.19 -10.62 -22.75
C VAL A 263 15.33 -9.73 -23.63
#